data_AF-A0A7S2YCF1-F1
#
_entry.id   AF-A0A7S2YCF1-F1
#
_cell.length_a   1.000
_cell.length_b   1.000
_cell.length_c   1.000
_cell.angle_alpha   90.00
_cell.angle_beta   90.00
_cell.angle_gamma   90.00
#
_symmetry.space_group_name_H-M   'P 1'
#
loop_
_entity.id
_entity.type
_entity.pdbx_description
1 polymer ?
#
loop_
_entity_poly.entity_id
_entity_poly.type
_entity_poly.pdbx_seq_one_letter_code
_entity_poly.pdbx_strand_id
1 'polypeptide(L)'
;EPNRYVLIVSSSCPFACRPWAVASLLGLPVPVVKCFPAIEDQGWFFSPTSAGEVNMVRNFPTADFEPHPKAVLMAKAEGSDAESTTPTPLEKGTDPESKESHPPTITHVSDLYQKTNPDFEGPTSVPLLWDTQTDTAVSNSSVGIAEMLYWHMRHMATRNHHLELFPHDPERYAEH
;
A
#
# COMPACT_ATOMS: atom_id res chain seq x y z
N GLU A 1 12.30 0.36 11.22
CA GLU A 1 12.10 1.83 11.37
C GLU A 1 10.61 2.15 11.28
N PRO A 2 10.10 3.11 12.09
CA PRO A 2 8.70 3.54 12.00
C PRO A 2 8.42 4.20 10.65
N ASN A 3 7.21 3.97 10.11
CA ASN A 3 6.71 4.62 8.89
C ASN A 3 7.53 4.41 7.60
N ARG A 4 8.52 3.50 7.61
CA ARG A 4 9.26 3.11 6.39
C ARG A 4 8.49 2.13 5.53
N TYR A 5 7.79 1.19 6.16
CA TYR A 5 7.12 0.11 5.46
C TYR A 5 5.62 0.37 5.38
N VAL A 6 5.05 0.12 4.20
CA VAL A 6 3.62 0.27 3.93
C VAL A 6 3.05 -1.11 3.63
N LEU A 7 1.94 -1.44 4.26
CA LEU A 7 1.23 -2.68 4.04
C LEU A 7 0.05 -2.44 3.08
N ILE A 8 0.12 -3.01 1.88
CA ILE A 8 -0.93 -2.94 0.88
C ILE A 8 -1.83 -4.17 1.00
N VAL A 9 -3.13 -3.95 1.17
CA VAL A 9 -4.12 -5.01 1.45
C VAL A 9 -5.40 -4.79 0.67
N SER A 10 -6.12 -5.86 0.42
CA SER A 10 -7.55 -5.79 0.10
C SER A 10 -8.36 -6.24 1.31
N SER A 11 -9.44 -5.52 1.63
CA SER A 11 -10.38 -5.90 2.69
C SER A 11 -11.16 -7.18 2.38
N SER A 12 -11.22 -7.60 1.11
CA SER A 12 -11.86 -8.85 0.71
C SER A 12 -10.90 -10.05 0.67
N CYS A 13 -9.59 -9.85 0.85
CA CYS A 13 -8.60 -10.92 0.71
C CYS A 13 -8.28 -11.59 2.06
N PRO A 14 -8.60 -12.90 2.25
CA PRO A 14 -8.32 -13.59 3.51
C PRO A 14 -6.82 -13.72 3.81
N PHE A 15 -5.96 -13.72 2.79
CA PHE A 15 -4.51 -13.74 2.95
C PHE A 15 -3.99 -12.37 3.43
N ALA A 16 -4.57 -11.27 2.96
CA ALA A 16 -4.17 -9.93 3.35
C ALA A 16 -4.62 -9.59 4.79
N CYS A 17 -5.71 -10.21 5.25
CA CYS A 17 -6.19 -10.07 6.63
C CYS A 17 -5.16 -10.49 7.68
N ARG A 18 -4.29 -11.48 7.41
CA ARG A 18 -3.34 -12.00 8.41
C ARG A 18 -2.30 -10.94 8.86
N PRO A 19 -1.46 -10.38 7.98
CA PRO A 19 -0.52 -9.35 8.39
C PRO A 19 -1.23 -8.07 8.86
N TRP A 20 -2.40 -7.75 8.29
CA TRP A 20 -3.16 -6.57 8.73
C TRP A 20 -3.69 -6.73 10.16
N ALA A 21 -4.15 -7.93 10.53
CA ALA A 21 -4.56 -8.24 11.89
C ALA A 21 -3.38 -8.11 12.87
N VAL A 22 -2.20 -8.63 12.53
CA VAL A 22 -0.99 -8.47 13.37
C VAL A 22 -0.66 -6.99 13.58
N ALA A 23 -0.60 -6.20 12.51
CA ALA A 23 -0.30 -4.78 12.60
C ALA A 23 -1.33 -4.02 13.47
N SER A 24 -2.62 -4.33 13.29
CA SER A 24 -3.72 -3.67 13.99
C SER A 24 -3.80 -4.07 15.46
N LEU A 25 -3.63 -5.36 15.77
CA LEU A 25 -3.67 -5.89 17.13
C LEU A 25 -2.55 -5.32 17.98
N LEU A 26 -1.34 -5.23 17.43
CA LEU A 26 -0.17 -4.70 18.13
C LEU A 26 -0.07 -3.16 18.07
N GLY A 27 -0.89 -2.50 17.23
CA GLY A 27 -0.81 -1.07 16.99
C GLY A 27 0.56 -0.65 16.46
N LEU A 28 1.06 -1.38 15.45
CA LEU A 28 2.36 -1.11 14.83
C LEU A 28 2.29 0.16 13.96
N PRO A 29 3.37 0.95 13.87
CA PRO A 29 3.45 2.13 13.02
C PRO A 29 3.74 1.74 11.57
N VAL A 30 2.83 0.95 10.99
CA VAL A 30 2.86 0.45 9.62
C VAL A 30 1.60 0.96 8.92
N PRO A 31 1.71 2.04 8.12
CA PRO A 31 0.60 2.53 7.32
C PRO A 31 0.00 1.43 6.45
N VAL A 32 -1.33 1.42 6.36
CA VAL A 32 -2.07 0.44 5.56
C VAL A 32 -2.71 1.16 4.38
N VAL A 33 -2.42 0.69 3.17
CA VAL A 33 -3.06 1.15 1.93
C VAL A 33 -4.03 0.07 1.48
N LYS A 34 -5.29 0.46 1.25
CA LYS A 34 -6.32 -0.45 0.75
C LYS A 34 -6.39 -0.39 -0.78
N CYS A 35 -6.57 -1.54 -1.40
CA CYS A 35 -6.87 -1.69 -2.82
C CYS A 35 -8.15 -2.50 -3.04
N PHE A 36 -8.68 -2.43 -4.25
CA PHE A 36 -9.87 -3.14 -4.69
C PHE A 36 -9.48 -4.22 -5.73
N PRO A 37 -10.22 -5.34 -5.79
CA PRO A 37 -10.03 -6.29 -6.89
C PRO A 37 -10.41 -5.60 -8.21
N ALA A 38 -9.65 -5.77 -9.28
CA ALA A 38 -10.09 -5.39 -10.63
C ALA A 38 -11.03 -6.47 -11.18
N ILE A 39 -11.97 -6.07 -12.05
CA ILE A 39 -12.86 -7.03 -12.74
C ILE A 39 -12.13 -7.69 -13.93
N GLU A 40 -11.04 -7.09 -14.41
CA GLU A 40 -10.24 -7.53 -15.56
C GLU A 40 -8.90 -8.16 -15.12
N ASP A 41 -8.07 -8.57 -16.08
CA ASP A 41 -6.76 -9.23 -15.85
C ASP A 41 -5.70 -8.35 -15.16
N GLN A 42 -6.03 -7.09 -14.86
CA GLN A 42 -5.12 -6.11 -14.23
C GLN A 42 -4.98 -6.31 -12.70
N GLY A 43 -5.70 -7.26 -12.11
CA GLY A 43 -5.47 -7.73 -10.74
C GLY A 43 -6.09 -6.84 -9.67
N TRP A 44 -5.35 -5.83 -9.19
CA TRP A 44 -5.76 -5.01 -8.03
C TRP A 44 -5.49 -3.53 -8.29
N PHE A 45 -6.44 -2.65 -7.93
CA PHE A 45 -6.33 -1.22 -8.19
C PHE A 45 -6.49 -0.36 -6.92
N PHE A 46 -5.83 0.79 -6.92
CA PHE A 46 -5.97 1.85 -5.92
C PHE A 46 -6.95 2.92 -6.38
N SER A 47 -6.87 3.30 -7.65
CA SER A 47 -7.71 4.33 -8.27
C SER A 47 -8.32 3.75 -9.54
N PRO A 48 -9.66 3.81 -9.68
CA PRO A 48 -10.32 3.24 -10.84
C PRO A 48 -9.94 4.00 -12.11
N THR A 49 -9.54 3.28 -13.15
CA THR A 49 -9.21 3.81 -14.49
C THR A 49 -10.22 3.37 -15.54
N SER A 50 -11.03 2.34 -15.26
CA SER A 50 -12.08 1.84 -16.15
C SER A 50 -13.50 2.04 -15.59
N ALA A 51 -14.50 2.03 -16.48
CA ALA A 51 -15.90 2.10 -16.06
C ALA A 51 -16.32 0.91 -15.17
N GLY A 52 -15.71 -0.26 -15.39
CA GLY A 52 -15.92 -1.45 -14.56
C GLY A 52 -15.43 -1.25 -13.13
N GLU A 53 -14.24 -0.70 -12.96
CA GLU A 53 -13.66 -0.39 -11.64
C GLU A 53 -14.44 0.70 -10.91
N VAL A 54 -14.86 1.76 -11.61
CA VAL A 54 -15.74 2.79 -11.04
C VAL A 54 -17.03 2.16 -10.52
N ASN A 55 -17.65 1.26 -11.30
CA ASN A 55 -18.86 0.57 -10.87
C ASN A 55 -18.59 -0.36 -9.67
N MET A 56 -17.43 -0.99 -9.60
CA MET A 56 -17.06 -1.84 -8.48
C MET A 56 -16.91 -1.05 -7.17
N VAL A 57 -16.21 0.09 -7.20
CA VAL A 57 -16.06 0.96 -6.03
C VAL A 57 -17.43 1.46 -5.56
N ARG A 58 -18.29 1.91 -6.49
CA ARG A 58 -19.64 2.41 -6.17
C ARG A 58 -20.52 1.39 -5.46
N ASN A 59 -20.36 0.11 -5.77
CA ASN A 59 -21.16 -0.96 -5.19
C ASN A 59 -20.49 -1.61 -3.96
N PHE A 60 -19.30 -1.13 -3.56
CA PHE A 60 -18.62 -1.63 -2.36
C PHE A 60 -19.11 -0.86 -1.11
N PRO A 61 -19.79 -1.51 -0.16
CA PRO A 61 -20.49 -0.84 0.96
C PRO A 61 -19.56 -0.16 1.97
N THR A 62 -18.25 -0.30 1.83
CA THR A 62 -17.22 0.31 2.70
C THR A 62 -16.28 1.24 1.93
N ALA A 63 -16.68 1.70 0.74
CA ALA A 63 -15.89 2.61 -0.08
C ALA A 63 -15.94 4.04 0.45
N ASP A 64 -15.48 4.26 1.70
CA ASP A 64 -14.89 5.54 2.07
C ASP A 64 -13.60 5.63 1.26
N PHE A 65 -13.73 6.11 0.02
CA PHE A 65 -12.63 6.35 -0.90
C PHE A 65 -11.82 7.53 -0.33
N GLU A 66 -10.84 7.25 0.52
CA GLU A 66 -9.76 8.23 0.71
C GLU A 66 -8.96 8.27 -0.60
N PRO A 67 -8.98 9.40 -1.32
CA PRO A 67 -8.31 9.48 -2.59
C PRO A 67 -6.80 9.38 -2.36
N HIS A 68 -6.23 8.37 -3.00
CA HIS A 68 -4.84 8.25 -3.39
C HIS A 68 -3.83 7.96 -2.25
N PRO A 69 -3.09 6.83 -2.33
CA PRO A 69 -1.91 6.62 -1.51
C PRO A 69 -0.72 7.52 -1.92
N LYS A 70 -0.94 8.67 -2.57
CA LYS A 70 0.15 9.55 -3.07
C LYS A 70 1.02 9.98 -1.91
N ALA A 71 0.43 10.39 -0.78
CA ALA A 71 1.18 10.74 0.41
C ALA A 71 1.92 9.56 1.06
N VAL A 72 1.43 8.32 0.88
CA VAL A 72 1.95 7.12 1.58
C VAL A 72 2.99 6.35 0.74
N LEU A 73 2.81 6.30 -0.59
CA LEU A 73 3.72 5.65 -1.53
C LEU A 73 4.73 6.61 -2.17
N MET A 74 4.48 7.94 -2.16
CA MET A 74 5.36 8.97 -2.77
C MET A 74 6.04 9.89 -1.75
N ALA A 75 6.24 9.46 -0.49
CA ALA A 75 6.88 10.26 0.56
C ALA A 75 8.39 10.54 0.36
N LYS A 76 8.85 10.72 -0.88
CA LYS A 76 10.17 11.24 -1.26
C LYS A 76 10.07 12.18 -2.46
N ALA A 77 9.54 13.37 -2.21
CA ALA A 77 9.83 14.64 -2.89
C ALA A 77 8.96 15.65 -2.13
N GLU A 78 9.44 16.27 -1.05
CA GLU A 78 10.06 17.59 -1.14
C GLU A 78 10.83 17.84 0.16
N GLY A 79 12.13 18.09 0.02
CA GLY A 79 12.86 18.92 0.97
C GLY A 79 12.80 20.37 0.49
N SER A 80 13.07 21.28 1.43
CA SER A 80 13.32 22.73 1.30
C SER A 80 12.13 23.64 1.01
N ASP A 81 11.75 24.39 2.06
CA ASP A 81 11.52 25.84 2.11
C ASP A 81 10.64 26.50 1.03
N ALA A 82 9.44 26.94 1.42
CA ALA A 82 8.95 28.31 1.13
C ALA A 82 7.55 28.56 1.74
N GLU A 83 7.55 29.38 2.79
CA GLU A 83 6.76 30.59 2.95
C GLU A 83 5.32 30.68 2.38
N SER A 84 4.41 30.89 3.33
CA SER A 84 3.04 31.39 3.20
C SER A 84 2.85 32.50 2.15
N THR A 85 2.00 32.27 1.16
CA THR A 85 1.10 33.32 0.64
C THR A 85 -0.07 32.71 -0.14
N THR A 86 -1.30 33.08 0.24
CA THR A 86 -2.54 32.82 -0.51
C THR A 86 -2.59 33.65 -1.81
N PRO A 87 -3.32 33.23 -2.86
CA PRO A 87 -4.61 33.91 -3.11
C PRO A 87 -5.74 33.11 -3.84
N THR A 88 -6.93 33.70 -3.66
CA THR A 88 -8.31 33.71 -4.23
C THR A 88 -8.53 33.31 -5.73
N PRO A 89 -9.77 32.95 -6.19
CA PRO A 89 -9.98 32.06 -7.35
C PRO A 89 -10.52 32.71 -8.66
N LEU A 90 -10.45 31.89 -9.74
CA LEU A 90 -11.17 31.87 -11.03
C LEU A 90 -10.83 32.89 -12.12
N GLU A 91 -10.34 32.42 -13.28
CA GLU A 91 -10.91 32.72 -14.62
C GLU A 91 -10.61 31.60 -15.65
N LYS A 92 -11.57 31.37 -16.56
CA LYS A 92 -11.54 30.42 -17.70
C LYS A 92 -10.70 31.01 -18.85
N GLY A 93 -9.80 30.21 -19.42
CA GLY A 93 -9.15 30.49 -20.70
C GLY A 93 -8.77 29.18 -21.39
N THR A 94 -9.27 28.99 -22.61
CA THR A 94 -9.05 27.83 -23.47
C THR A 94 -7.70 27.97 -24.17
N ASP A 95 -6.83 26.96 -24.07
CA ASP A 95 -5.78 26.68 -25.05
C ASP A 95 -5.57 25.16 -25.17
N PRO A 96 -5.36 24.62 -26.39
CA PRO A 96 -5.16 23.20 -26.61
C PRO A 96 -3.69 22.82 -26.38
N GLU A 97 -3.47 21.63 -25.81
CA GLU A 97 -2.23 20.88 -25.95
C GLU A 97 -1.01 21.38 -25.14
N SER A 98 -1.17 21.55 -23.82
CA SER A 98 -0.06 21.26 -22.89
C SER A 98 -0.10 19.78 -22.52
N LYS A 99 0.83 18.99 -23.07
CA LYS A 99 1.20 17.71 -22.47
C LYS A 99 1.85 18.00 -21.12
N GLU A 100 1.04 18.25 -20.10
CA GLU A 100 1.45 18.10 -18.72
C GLU A 100 1.81 16.63 -18.54
N SER A 101 3.09 16.32 -18.67
CA SER A 101 3.65 15.01 -18.33
C SER A 101 3.56 14.85 -16.81
N HIS A 102 2.36 14.58 -16.31
CA HIS A 102 2.18 14.03 -14.98
C HIS A 102 2.96 12.71 -14.94
N PRO A 103 3.80 12.45 -13.92
CA PRO A 103 4.42 11.14 -13.77
C PRO A 103 3.30 10.09 -13.73
N PRO A 104 3.52 8.87 -14.27
CA PRO A 104 2.49 7.85 -14.31
C PRO A 104 1.99 7.64 -12.89
N THR A 105 0.72 7.97 -12.69
CA THR A 105 0.07 7.83 -11.40
C THR A 105 -0.03 6.32 -11.14
N ILE A 106 0.55 5.83 -10.05
CA ILE A 106 0.40 4.42 -9.64
C ILE A 106 -1.10 4.20 -9.43
N THR A 107 -1.68 3.41 -10.32
CA THR A 107 -3.12 3.11 -10.35
C THR A 107 -3.39 1.69 -9.88
N HIS A 108 -2.46 0.78 -10.14
CA HIS A 108 -2.58 -0.65 -9.88
C HIS A 108 -1.44 -1.19 -9.02
N VAL A 109 -1.69 -2.32 -8.35
CA VAL A 109 -0.65 -3.06 -7.64
C VAL A 109 0.41 -3.57 -8.62
N SER A 110 0.04 -3.90 -9.86
CA SER A 110 0.97 -4.29 -10.92
C SER A 110 2.05 -3.23 -11.19
N ASP A 111 1.70 -1.95 -11.13
CA ASP A 111 2.66 -0.85 -11.30
C ASP A 111 3.79 -0.94 -10.26
N LEU A 112 3.51 -1.39 -9.04
CA LEU A 112 4.50 -1.57 -7.98
C LEU A 112 5.43 -2.77 -8.23
N TYR A 113 4.88 -3.85 -8.78
CA TYR A 113 5.68 -5.01 -9.17
C TYR A 113 6.61 -4.67 -10.34
N GLN A 114 6.10 -4.00 -11.37
CA GLN A 114 6.89 -3.52 -12.51
C GLN A 114 7.95 -2.51 -12.08
N LYS A 115 7.61 -1.64 -11.12
CA LYS A 115 8.58 -0.70 -10.53
C LYS A 115 9.71 -1.41 -9.78
N THR A 116 9.41 -2.52 -9.10
CA THR A 116 10.40 -3.34 -8.40
C THR A 116 11.28 -4.11 -9.38
N ASN A 117 10.67 -4.69 -10.42
CA ASN A 117 11.34 -5.43 -11.48
C ASN A 117 10.58 -5.20 -12.80
N PRO A 118 11.15 -4.43 -13.74
CA PRO A 118 10.51 -4.13 -15.03
C PRO A 118 10.19 -5.38 -15.87
N ASP A 119 10.93 -6.47 -15.66
CA ASP A 119 10.77 -7.74 -16.36
C ASP A 119 9.88 -8.74 -15.57
N PHE A 120 9.09 -8.26 -14.60
CA PHE A 120 8.19 -9.11 -13.82
C PHE A 120 6.99 -9.57 -14.64
N GLU A 121 6.91 -10.88 -14.89
CA GLU A 121 5.81 -11.53 -15.64
C GLU A 121 4.87 -12.36 -14.74
N GLY A 122 5.04 -12.28 -13.41
CA GLY A 122 4.28 -13.09 -12.45
C GLY A 122 2.90 -12.53 -12.09
N PRO A 123 2.10 -13.29 -11.31
CA PRO A 123 0.85 -12.78 -10.77
C PRO A 123 1.14 -11.70 -9.72
N THR A 124 0.38 -10.60 -9.78
CA THR A 124 0.43 -9.53 -8.79
C THR A 124 -0.57 -9.85 -7.68
N SER A 125 -0.13 -9.80 -6.43
CA SER A 125 -0.93 -10.28 -5.30
C SER A 125 -0.93 -9.32 -4.12
N VAL A 126 -1.93 -9.48 -3.26
CA VAL A 126 -1.98 -8.88 -1.94
C VAL A 126 -2.05 -10.00 -0.88
N PRO A 127 -1.46 -9.81 0.31
CA PRO A 127 -0.80 -8.60 0.81
C PRO A 127 0.54 -8.30 0.11
N LEU A 128 0.92 -7.03 0.06
CA LEU A 128 2.24 -6.59 -0.41
C LEU A 128 2.85 -5.67 0.65
N LEU A 129 4.05 -6.00 1.12
CA LEU A 129 4.85 -5.14 1.99
C LEU A 129 5.79 -4.31 1.12
N TRP A 130 5.63 -2.99 1.15
CA TRP A 130 6.40 -2.03 0.36
C TRP A 130 7.40 -1.28 1.24
N ASP A 131 8.63 -1.13 0.78
CA ASP A 131 9.63 -0.25 1.40
C ASP A 131 9.64 1.10 0.68
N THR A 132 9.24 2.16 1.38
CA THR A 132 9.18 3.51 0.80
C THR A 132 10.54 4.16 0.63
N GLN A 133 11.59 3.66 1.30
CA GLN A 133 12.93 4.23 1.18
C GLN A 133 13.64 3.76 -0.08
N THR A 134 13.53 2.46 -0.38
CA THR A 134 14.12 1.81 -1.56
C THR A 134 13.13 1.67 -2.70
N ASP A 135 11.87 2.02 -2.47
CA ASP A 135 10.83 2.09 -3.49
C ASP A 135 10.61 0.73 -4.18
N THR A 136 10.52 -0.32 -3.35
CA THR A 136 10.55 -1.72 -3.79
C THR A 136 9.62 -2.62 -2.96
N ALA A 137 9.15 -3.70 -3.57
CA ALA A 137 8.42 -4.76 -2.89
C ALA A 137 9.38 -5.60 -2.02
N VAL A 138 9.08 -5.68 -0.73
CA VAL A 138 9.85 -6.50 0.23
C VAL A 138 9.36 -7.94 0.23
N SER A 139 8.05 -8.13 0.31
CA SER A 139 7.43 -9.46 0.34
C SER A 139 5.97 -9.38 -0.07
N ASN A 140 5.47 -10.44 -0.70
CA ASN A 140 4.05 -10.69 -0.94
C ASN A 140 3.53 -11.96 -0.24
N SER A 141 4.32 -12.53 0.68
CA SER A 141 3.93 -13.72 1.45
C SER A 141 3.10 -13.32 2.67
N SER A 142 1.83 -13.72 2.70
CA SER A 142 0.92 -13.44 3.82
C SER A 142 1.49 -13.87 5.19
N VAL A 143 2.03 -15.09 5.29
CA VAL A 143 2.61 -15.61 6.54
C VAL A 143 3.96 -14.94 6.82
N GLY A 144 4.81 -14.82 5.80
CA GLY A 144 6.12 -14.18 5.95
C GLY A 144 6.01 -12.73 6.43
N ILE A 145 5.10 -11.94 5.86
CA ILE A 145 4.85 -10.56 6.29
C ILE A 145 4.31 -10.54 7.73
N ALA A 146 3.37 -11.41 8.09
CA ALA A 146 2.81 -11.45 9.44
C ALA A 146 3.89 -11.76 10.49
N GLU A 147 4.78 -12.71 10.20
CA GLU A 147 5.93 -13.04 11.04
C GLU A 147 6.98 -11.93 11.08
N MET A 148 7.27 -11.30 9.94
CA MET A 148 8.19 -10.16 9.87
C MET A 148 7.70 -9.01 10.75
N LEU A 149 6.43 -8.62 10.61
CA LEU A 149 5.80 -7.58 11.41
C LEU A 149 5.84 -7.93 12.90
N TYR A 150 5.49 -9.16 13.26
CA TYR A 150 5.52 -9.60 14.65
C TYR A 150 6.93 -9.61 15.22
N TRP A 151 7.87 -10.35 14.64
CA TRP A 151 9.19 -10.52 15.24
C TRP A 151 10.06 -9.27 15.17
N HIS A 152 10.02 -8.52 14.06
CA HIS A 152 10.94 -7.40 13.85
C HIS A 152 10.38 -6.07 14.34
N MET A 153 9.05 -5.91 14.44
CA MET A 153 8.43 -4.63 14.82
C MET A 153 7.70 -4.68 16.15
N ARG A 154 7.56 -5.83 16.83
CA ARG A 154 6.86 -5.90 18.13
C ARG A 154 7.43 -4.97 19.20
N HIS A 155 8.73 -4.65 19.16
CA HIS A 155 9.32 -3.67 20.08
C HIS A 155 8.72 -2.26 19.94
N MET A 156 8.00 -2.00 18.85
CA MET A 156 7.30 -0.75 18.55
C MET A 156 5.79 -0.83 18.82
N ALA A 157 5.29 -1.95 19.33
CA ALA A 157 3.86 -2.16 19.57
C ALA A 157 3.32 -1.17 20.61
N THR A 158 2.24 -0.48 20.27
CA THR A 158 1.55 0.46 21.17
C THR A 158 0.39 -0.18 21.93
N ARG A 159 -0.01 -1.40 21.53
CA ARG A 159 -1.12 -2.15 22.13
C ARG A 159 -0.75 -3.62 22.22
N ASN A 160 -1.37 -4.35 23.15
CA ASN A 160 -1.33 -5.82 23.23
C ASN A 160 0.07 -6.45 23.13
N HIS A 161 1.13 -5.77 23.57
CA HIS A 161 2.52 -6.23 23.46
C HIS A 161 2.79 -7.54 24.24
N HIS A 162 1.92 -7.88 25.18
CA HIS A 162 1.93 -9.13 25.94
C HIS A 162 1.42 -10.35 25.14
N LEU A 163 0.69 -10.14 24.05
CA LEU A 163 0.17 -11.25 23.25
C LEU A 163 1.29 -11.97 22.51
N GLU A 164 1.31 -13.29 22.64
CA GLU A 164 2.18 -14.16 21.87
C GLU A 164 1.42 -14.72 20.67
N LEU A 165 1.56 -14.07 19.51
CA LEU A 165 0.84 -14.44 18.27
C LEU A 165 1.55 -15.56 17.50
N PHE A 166 2.87 -15.60 17.60
CA PHE A 166 3.71 -16.64 17.04
C PHE A 166 4.54 -17.18 18.20
N PRO A 167 4.09 -18.27 18.85
CA PRO A 167 4.86 -18.88 19.92
C PRO A 167 6.19 -19.37 19.38
N HIS A 168 7.24 -19.24 20.19
CA HIS A 168 8.55 -19.74 19.81
C HIS A 168 8.48 -21.26 19.66
N ASP A 169 8.57 -21.74 18.43
CA ASP A 169 8.68 -23.15 18.10
C ASP A 169 10.12 -23.44 17.65
N PRO A 170 10.94 -24.10 18.51
CA PRO A 170 12.32 -24.42 18.19
C PRO A 170 12.45 -25.36 16.98
N GLU A 171 11.45 -26.21 16.72
CA GLU A 171 11.50 -27.19 15.63
C GLU A 171 11.23 -26.55 14.27
N ARG A 172 10.41 -25.49 14.26
CA ARG A 172 10.04 -24.76 13.04
C ARG A 172 11.21 -24.08 12.33
N TYR A 173 12.28 -23.76 13.06
CA TYR A 173 13.49 -23.12 12.52
C TYR A 173 14.70 -24.08 12.45
N ALA A 174 14.52 -25.35 12.82
CA ALA A 174 15.59 -26.36 12.81
C ALA A 174 15.87 -26.94 11.41
N GLU A 175 15.04 -26.63 10.40
CA GLU A 175 15.14 -27.17 9.04
C GLU A 175 15.65 -26.16 7.99
N HIS A 176 16.31 -25.07 8.40
CA HIS A 176 16.91 -24.08 7.51
C HIS A 176 18.41 -23.89 7.77
#